data_AF-A0AA43F5G8-F1
#
_entry.id   AF-A0AA43F5G8-F1
#
_cell.length_a   1.000
_cell.length_b   1.000
_cell.length_c   1.000
_cell.angle_alpha   90.00
_cell.angle_beta   90.00
_cell.angle_gamma   90.00
#
_symmetry.space_group_name_H-M   'P 1'
#
loop_
_entity.id
_entity.type
_entity.pdbx_description
1 polymer ?
#
loop_
_entity_poly.entity_id
_entity_poly.type
_entity_poly.pdbx_seq_one_letter_code
_entity_poly.pdbx_strand_id
1 'polypeptide(L)'
;MKSATLGKNISGVEVTNISKHGFWLLLADEELFLPFKEFPWFKEASVEELLHVAWPHPHHLYWPDLDVDVAVESIRHPEKFPLVSKVSRRSKQPIRRSRITRA
;
A
#
# COMPACT_ATOMS: atom_id res chain seq x y z
N MET A 1 -22.04 -25.30 -26.90
CA MET A 1 -21.44 -23.97 -26.66
C MET A 1 -20.04 -24.20 -26.12
N LYS A 2 -19.02 -23.70 -26.82
CA LYS A 2 -17.61 -23.95 -26.47
C LYS A 2 -17.21 -22.95 -25.40
N SER A 3 -17.07 -23.40 -24.15
CA SER A 3 -16.39 -22.59 -23.13
C SER A 3 -14.95 -22.41 -23.59
N ALA A 4 -14.57 -21.17 -23.87
CA ALA A 4 -13.21 -20.81 -24.18
C ALA A 4 -12.34 -21.14 -22.96
N THR A 5 -11.51 -22.16 -23.12
CA THR A 5 -10.38 -22.42 -22.21
C THR A 5 -9.56 -21.15 -22.18
N LEU A 6 -9.50 -20.45 -21.04
CA LEU A 6 -8.64 -19.29 -20.84
C LEU A 6 -7.19 -19.80 -20.74
N GLY A 7 -6.66 -20.24 -21.87
CA GLY A 7 -5.27 -20.57 -22.05
C GLY A 7 -4.47 -19.29 -22.19
N LYS A 8 -4.00 -18.75 -21.06
CA LYS A 8 -2.78 -17.97 -21.02
C LYS A 8 -2.30 -17.91 -19.56
N ASN A 9 -1.06 -18.32 -19.31
CA ASN A 9 -0.32 -17.94 -18.12
C ASN A 9 -0.16 -16.40 -18.19
N ILE A 10 -1.18 -15.65 -17.77
CA ILE A 10 -1.15 -14.19 -17.67
C ILE A 10 -1.21 -13.83 -16.20
N SER A 11 -0.09 -13.98 -15.52
CA SER A 11 0.42 -12.94 -14.63
C SER A 11 1.49 -13.55 -13.73
N GLY A 12 2.69 -12.97 -13.72
CA GLY A 12 3.58 -13.14 -12.58
C GLY A 12 3.07 -12.38 -11.35
N VAL A 13 1.82 -11.94 -11.31
CA VAL A 13 1.25 -11.17 -10.21
C VAL A 13 -0.25 -11.46 -10.06
N GLU A 14 -0.69 -11.87 -8.88
CA GLU A 14 -2.11 -12.07 -8.61
C GLU A 14 -2.45 -11.72 -7.16
N VAL A 15 -3.66 -11.23 -6.92
CA VAL A 15 -4.15 -11.04 -5.55
C VAL A 15 -4.81 -12.34 -5.10
N THR A 16 -4.24 -12.97 -4.08
CA THR A 16 -4.68 -14.30 -3.61
C THR A 16 -5.75 -14.22 -2.52
N ASN A 17 -5.74 -13.17 -1.71
CA ASN A 17 -6.71 -13.00 -0.63
C ASN A 17 -6.90 -11.54 -0.22
N ILE A 18 -8.12 -11.13 0.10
CA ILE A 18 -8.44 -9.79 0.60
C ILE A 18 -9.08 -9.91 1.98
N SER A 19 -8.59 -9.12 2.93
CA SER A 19 -9.06 -9.09 4.32
C SER A 19 -9.33 -7.65 4.77
N LYS A 20 -9.94 -7.49 5.96
CA LYS A 20 -10.13 -6.17 6.58
C LYS A 20 -8.84 -5.41 6.90
N HIS A 21 -7.69 -6.09 6.91
CA HIS A 21 -6.40 -5.50 7.30
C HIS A 21 -5.50 -5.16 6.11
N GLY A 22 -5.79 -5.71 4.93
CA GLY A 22 -4.93 -5.68 3.77
C GLY A 22 -5.22 -6.88 2.87
N PHE A 23 -4.39 -7.07 1.86
CA PHE A 23 -4.52 -8.16 0.91
C PHE A 23 -3.18 -8.85 0.66
N TRP A 24 -3.25 -10.08 0.19
CA TRP A 24 -2.13 -10.90 -0.23
C TRP A 24 -1.98 -10.84 -1.74
N LEU A 25 -0.74 -10.75 -2.18
CA LEU A 25 -0.34 -10.68 -3.57
C LEU A 25 0.74 -11.73 -3.82
N LEU A 26 0.48 -12.69 -4.69
CA LEU A 26 1.50 -13.60 -5.20
C LEU A 26 2.24 -12.90 -6.34
N LEU A 27 3.53 -12.64 -6.15
CA LEU A 27 4.44 -12.07 -7.14
C LEU A 27 5.45 -13.14 -7.55
N ALA A 28 5.36 -13.63 -8.78
CA ALA A 28 6.05 -14.81 -9.30
C ALA A 28 5.77 -16.03 -8.42
N ASP A 29 6.68 -16.35 -7.50
CA ASP A 29 6.58 -17.47 -6.56
C ASP A 29 6.63 -17.01 -5.09
N GLU A 30 6.46 -15.70 -4.83
CA GLU A 30 6.54 -15.08 -3.51
C GLU A 30 5.19 -14.47 -3.10
N GLU A 31 4.67 -14.85 -1.94
CA GLU A 31 3.49 -14.19 -1.36
C GLU A 31 3.90 -12.98 -0.52
N LEU A 32 3.35 -11.82 -0.90
CA LEU A 32 3.56 -10.55 -0.25
C LEU A 32 2.26 -10.05 0.36
N PHE A 33 2.32 -9.58 1.62
CA PHE A 33 1.17 -8.98 2.29
C PHE A 33 1.23 -7.45 2.22
N LEU A 34 0.15 -6.83 1.74
CA LEU A 34 0.00 -5.38 1.68
C LEU A 34 -1.00 -4.90 2.74
N PRO A 35 -0.52 -4.42 3.90
CA PRO A 35 -1.40 -3.90 4.94
C PRO A 35 -1.98 -2.53 4.55
N PHE A 36 -3.30 -2.35 4.68
CA PHE A 36 -3.97 -1.05 4.47
C PHE A 36 -3.51 0.06 5.41
N LYS A 37 -2.81 -0.30 6.50
CA LYS A 37 -2.22 0.69 7.40
C LYS A 37 -1.03 1.42 6.76
N GLU A 38 -0.29 0.74 5.88
CA GLU A 38 0.90 1.27 5.21
C GLU A 38 0.55 1.75 3.80
N PHE A 39 -0.44 1.11 3.17
CA PHE A 39 -0.97 1.45 1.86
C PHE A 39 -2.46 1.85 1.97
N PRO A 40 -2.78 3.02 2.55
CA PRO A 40 -4.15 3.41 2.87
C PRO A 40 -5.04 3.63 1.65
N TRP A 41 -4.46 3.91 0.49
CA TRP A 41 -5.19 4.17 -0.76
C TRP A 41 -6.00 2.95 -1.23
N PHE A 42 -5.57 1.74 -0.87
CA PHE A 42 -6.29 0.51 -1.20
C PHE A 42 -7.50 0.22 -0.29
N LYS A 43 -7.66 0.96 0.81
CA LYS A 43 -8.72 0.68 1.79
C LYS A 43 -10.13 0.93 1.24
N GLU A 44 -10.25 1.87 0.31
CA GLU A 44 -11.51 2.27 -0.32
C GLU A 44 -11.65 1.73 -1.75
N ALA A 45 -10.63 1.01 -2.25
CA ALA A 45 -10.66 0.36 -3.54
C ALA A 45 -11.64 -0.81 -3.55
N SER A 46 -12.38 -0.95 -4.64
CA SER A 46 -13.22 -2.11 -4.91
C SER A 46 -12.37 -3.35 -5.13
N VAL A 47 -13.00 -4.53 -4.97
CA VAL A 47 -12.33 -5.80 -5.25
C VAL A 47 -11.88 -5.86 -6.72
N GLU A 48 -12.70 -5.38 -7.66
CA GLU A 48 -12.36 -5.38 -9.08
C GLU A 48 -11.09 -4.56 -9.36
N GLU A 49 -11.02 -3.34 -8.83
CA GLU A 49 -9.84 -2.48 -8.96
C GLU A 49 -8.60 -3.13 -8.34
N LEU A 50 -8.71 -3.78 -7.17
CA LEU A 50 -7.58 -4.47 -6.53
C LEU A 50 -7.08 -5.66 -7.35
N LEU A 51 -7.98 -6.41 -7.99
CA LEU A 51 -7.63 -7.55 -8.82
C LEU A 51 -6.97 -7.11 -10.14
N HIS A 52 -7.23 -5.89 -10.62
CA HIS A 52 -6.64 -5.33 -11.83
C HIS A 52 -5.21 -4.78 -11.58
N VAL A 53 -4.31 -5.68 -11.21
CA VAL A 53 -2.89 -5.38 -11.00
C VAL A 53 -2.07 -5.66 -12.27
N ALA A 54 -1.16 -4.75 -12.59
CA ALA A 54 -0.17 -4.87 -13.63
C ALA A 54 1.25 -4.92 -13.04
N TRP A 55 2.12 -5.72 -13.64
CA TRP A 55 3.55 -5.80 -13.28
C TRP A 55 4.42 -5.40 -14.48
N PRO A 56 4.44 -4.10 -14.84
CA PRO A 56 5.17 -3.63 -16.02
C PRO A 56 6.70 -3.69 -15.85
N HIS A 57 7.19 -3.64 -14.61
CA HIS A 57 8.62 -3.69 -14.29
C HIS A 57 8.87 -4.61 -13.09
N PRO A 58 10.00 -5.35 -13.05
CA PRO A 58 10.31 -6.26 -11.94
C PRO A 58 10.22 -5.64 -10.54
N HIS A 59 10.48 -4.32 -10.43
CA HIS A 59 10.51 -3.60 -9.17
C HIS A 59 9.23 -2.79 -8.88
N HIS A 60 8.28 -2.70 -9.81
CA HIS A 60 7.10 -1.84 -9.67
C HIS A 60 5.82 -2.56 -10.11
N LEU A 61 4.84 -2.52 -9.20
CA LEU A 61 3.46 -2.88 -9.43
C LEU A 61 2.67 -1.62 -9.76
N TYR A 62 1.67 -1.77 -10.61
CA TYR A 62 0.79 -0.67 -11.00
C TYR A 62 -0.66 -1.15 -10.98
N TRP A 63 -1.53 -0.36 -10.36
CA TRP A 63 -2.99 -0.54 -10.38
C TRP A 63 -3.58 0.55 -11.29
N PRO A 64 -3.89 0.24 -12.57
CA PRO A 64 -4.32 1.24 -13.55
C PRO A 64 -5.61 1.95 -13.16
N ASP A 65 -6.57 1.23 -12.58
CA ASP A 65 -7.87 1.79 -12.23
C ASP A 65 -7.79 2.76 -11.03
N LEU A 66 -6.80 2.54 -10.15
CA LEU A 66 -6.55 3.39 -8.99
C LEU A 66 -5.53 4.49 -9.27
N ASP A 67 -4.83 4.41 -10.40
CA ASP A 67 -3.64 5.19 -10.73
C ASP A 67 -2.58 5.17 -9.62
N VAL A 68 -2.34 3.97 -9.05
CA VAL A 68 -1.40 3.76 -7.94
C VAL A 68 -0.21 2.92 -8.39
N ASP A 69 1.01 3.42 -8.18
CA ASP A 69 2.25 2.67 -8.29
C ASP A 69 2.77 2.22 -6.92
N VAL A 70 3.26 0.98 -6.83
CA VAL A 70 3.87 0.43 -5.61
C VAL A 70 5.19 -0.23 -5.94
N ALA A 71 6.26 0.22 -5.29
CA ALA A 71 7.56 -0.43 -5.38
C ALA A 71 7.58 -1.74 -4.59
N VAL A 72 8.06 -2.83 -5.19
CA VAL A 72 8.15 -4.16 -4.56
C VAL A 72 9.00 -4.08 -3.28
N GLU A 73 10.08 -3.31 -3.30
CA GLU A 73 10.93 -3.10 -2.12
C GLU A 73 10.21 -2.39 -0.97
N SER A 74 9.20 -1.55 -1.25
CA SER A 74 8.40 -0.92 -0.19
C SER A 74 7.48 -1.91 0.53
N ILE A 75 7.10 -3.01 -0.14
CA ILE A 75 6.30 -4.09 0.46
C ILE A 75 7.19 -5.02 1.28
N ARG A 76 8.40 -5.32 0.79
CA ARG A 76 9.38 -6.17 1.50
C ARG A 76 10.03 -5.48 2.70
N HIS A 77 10.23 -4.16 2.61
CA HIS A 77 10.89 -3.34 3.61
C HIS A 77 10.13 -2.05 3.91
N PRO A 78 8.89 -2.13 4.45
CA PRO A 78 8.07 -0.96 4.71
C PRO A 78 8.70 0.03 5.71
N GLU A 79 9.58 -0.45 6.60
CA GLU A 79 10.33 0.39 7.54
C GLU A 79 11.28 1.38 6.86
N LYS A 80 11.75 1.07 5.65
CA LYS A 80 12.65 1.94 4.87
C LYS A 80 11.89 3.02 4.10
N PHE A 81 10.60 2.80 3.87
CA PHE A 81 9.75 3.67 3.05
C PHE A 81 8.47 4.01 3.81
N PRO A 82 8.51 4.90 4.81
CA PRO A 82 7.29 5.33 5.50
C PRO A 82 6.41 6.15 4.55
N LEU A 83 5.50 5.47 3.86
CA LEU A 83 4.55 6.04 2.89
C LEU A 83 3.46 6.89 3.56
N VAL A 84 3.33 6.78 4.88
CA VAL A 84 2.48 7.65 5.69
C VAL A 84 3.36 8.64 6.43
N SER A 85 3.26 9.93 6.07
CA SER A 85 3.87 10.99 6.87
C SER A 85 3.28 10.93 8.28
N LYS A 86 4.07 10.48 9.26
CA LYS A 86 3.72 10.66 10.67
C LYS A 86 3.73 12.16 10.90
N VAL A 87 2.57 12.82 10.80
CA VAL A 87 2.39 14.16 11.36
C VAL A 87 2.61 13.99 12.85
N SER A 88 3.85 14.16 13.27
CA SER A 88 4.19 14.37 14.67
C SER A 88 3.41 15.62 15.03
N ARG A 89 2.33 15.43 15.79
CA ARG A 89 1.70 16.53 16.50
C ARG A 89 2.79 17.04 17.43
N ARG A 90 3.59 18.00 16.99
CA ARG A 90 4.42 18.81 17.88
C ARG A 90 3.44 19.39 18.88
N SER A 91 3.41 18.81 20.07
CA SER A 91 2.72 19.39 21.21
C SER A 91 3.25 20.81 21.33
N LYS A 92 2.37 21.80 21.11
CA LYS A 92 2.69 23.20 21.32
C LYS A 92 3.16 23.32 22.76
N GLN A 93 4.47 23.48 22.96
CA GLN A 93 5.02 23.75 24.29
C GLN A 93 4.30 24.99 24.83
N PRO A 94 3.73 24.96 26.04
CA PRO A 94 3.17 26.16 26.63
C PRO A 94 4.31 27.14 26.89
N ILE A 95 4.23 28.32 26.27
CA ILE A 95 5.13 29.43 26.51
C ILE A 95 4.99 29.79 28.00
N ARG A 96 6.00 29.43 28.81
CA ARG A 96 6.13 29.92 30.18
C ARG A 96 6.36 31.43 30.13
N ARG A 97 5.31 32.22 30.37
CA ARG A 97 5.44 33.65 30.69
C ARG A 97 6.09 33.77 32.06
N SER A 98 7.36 34.14 32.10
CA SER A 98 8.05 34.57 33.32
C SER A 98 7.41 35.87 33.81
N ARG A 99 6.74 35.81 34.98
CA ARG A 99 6.35 37.01 35.73
C ARG A 99 7.62 37.58 36.35
N ILE A 100 8.05 38.75 35.88
CA ILE A 100 9.04 39.57 36.59
C ILE A 100 8.27 40.34 37.67
N THR A 101 8.50 39.99 38.94
CA THR A 101 8.20 40.85 40.09
C THR A 101 9.50 41.53 40.49
N ARG A 102 9.56 42.86 40.33
CA ARG A 102 10.59 43.69 40.99
C ARG A 102 9.98 44.27 42.27
N ALA A 103 10.76 44.16 43.33
CA ALA A 103 10.60 44.86 44.61
C ALA A 103 11.08 46.31 44.47
#